data_AF-A0A8H7VA35-F1
#
_entry.id   AF-A0A8H7VA35-F1
#
_cell.length_a   1.000
_cell.length_b   1.000
_cell.length_c   1.000
_cell.angle_alpha   90.00
_cell.angle_beta   90.00
_cell.angle_gamma   90.00
#
_symmetry.space_group_name_H-M   'P 1'
#
loop_
_entity.id
_entity.type
_entity.pdbx_description
1 polymer ?
#
loop_
_entity_poly.entity_id
_entity_poly.type
_entity_poly.pdbx_seq_one_letter_code
_entity_poly.pdbx_strand_id
1 'polypeptide(L)' 'MCSNPSCLLKTLENVRIPDVGKIHNLWTCNSCNKLWNRDTNAARNIYSIASFMQKNNLRPSRFQRPATDPQSSIS' A
#
# COMPACT_ATOMS: atom_id res chain seq x y z
N MET A 1 4.11 11.81 7.51
CA MET A 1 3.73 10.41 7.18
C MET A 1 3.98 9.55 8.40
N CYS A 2 3.21 8.48 8.64
CA CYS A 2 3.59 7.53 9.68
C CYS A 2 4.85 6.81 9.23
N SER A 3 5.88 6.81 10.07
CA SER A 3 7.19 6.23 9.77
C SER A 3 7.15 4.69 9.76
N ASN A 4 6.04 4.09 10.17
CA ASN A 4 5.88 2.63 10.17
C ASN A 4 5.62 2.13 8.74
N PRO A 5 6.49 1.27 8.17
CA PRO A 5 6.31 0.70 6.84
C PRO A 5 4.96 -0.01 6.65
N SER A 6 4.36 -0.55 7.72
CA SER A 6 3.04 -1.18 7.68
C SER A 6 1.92 -0.21 7.26
N CYS A 7 2.07 1.10 7.47
CA CYS A 7 1.10 2.09 6.99
C CYS A 7 1.20 2.36 5.48
N LEU A 8 2.30 1.95 4.85
CA LEU A 8 2.57 2.12 3.41
C LEU A 8 2.22 0.87 2.61
N LEU A 9 1.76 -0.20 3.27
CA LEU A 9 1.61 -1.53 2.70
C LEU A 9 0.16 -2.04 2.81
N LYS A 10 -0.06 -3.18 2.15
CA LYS A 10 -1.31 -3.96 2.21
C LYS A 10 -1.60 -4.61 3.58
N THR A 11 -0.82 -4.31 4.60
CA THR A 11 -1.02 -4.84 5.97
C THR A 11 -2.05 -4.03 6.76
N LEU A 12 -2.64 -3.01 6.14
CA LEU A 12 -3.77 -2.28 6.67
C LEU A 12 -5.06 -3.10 6.55
N GLU A 13 -5.85 -3.11 7.62
CA GLU A 13 -7.12 -3.83 7.68
C GLU A 13 -8.30 -2.89 7.51
N ASN A 14 -9.43 -3.41 7.04
CA ASN A 14 -10.65 -2.62 6.95
C ASN A 14 -11.26 -2.45 8.34
N VAL A 15 -11.66 -1.22 8.65
CA VAL A 15 -12.40 -0.95 9.88
C VAL A 15 -13.77 -1.61 9.80
N ARG A 16 -14.15 -2.32 10.85
CA ARG A 16 -15.47 -2.90 11.04
C ARG A 16 -16.05 -2.39 12.35
N ILE A 17 -17.30 -1.97 12.31
CA ILE A 17 -18.08 -1.64 13.50
C ILE A 17 -19.11 -2.76 13.68
N PRO A 18 -19.25 -3.34 14.88
CA PRO A 18 -20.33 -4.29 15.17
C PRO A 18 -21.69 -3.73 14.74
N ASP A 19 -22.53 -4.57 14.15
CA ASP A 19 -23.90 -4.24 13.70
C ASP A 19 -24.04 -3.19 12.58
N VAL A 20 -22.99 -2.42 12.28
CA VAL A 20 -22.94 -1.45 11.16
C VAL A 20 -22.20 -2.04 9.95
N GLY A 21 -21.20 -2.89 10.19
CA GLY A 21 -20.42 -3.55 9.16
C GLY A 21 -19.13 -2.81 8.78
N LYS A 22 -18.72 -2.98 7.52
CA LYS A 22 -17.41 -2.55 7.02
C LYS A 22 -17.44 -1.07 6.59
N ILE A 23 -16.49 -0.28 7.09
CA ILE A 23 -16.28 1.09 6.60
C ILE A 23 -15.24 1.07 5.48
N HIS A 24 -15.71 1.22 4.24
CA HIS A 24 -14.86 1.11 3.04
C HIS A 24 -13.79 2.21 2.93
N ASN A 25 -14.06 3.37 3.51
CA ASN A 25 -13.18 4.54 3.41
C ASN A 25 -12.11 4.58 4.51
N LEU A 26 -12.18 3.68 5.50
CA LEU A 26 -11.27 3.67 6.64
C LEU A 26 -10.50 2.36 6.74
N TRP A 27 -9.20 2.52 6.95
CA TRP A 27 -8.27 1.44 7.25
C TRP A 27 -7.62 1.66 8.60
N THR A 28 -7.29 0.56 9.29
CA THR A 28 -6.54 0.58 10.54
C THR A 28 -5.20 -0.10 10.36
N CYS A 29 -4.17 0.45 11.01
CA CYS A 29 -2.88 -0.20 11.17
C CYS A 29 -2.77 -0.74 12.59
N ASN A 30 -2.95 -2.04 12.77
CA ASN A 30 -2.88 -2.67 14.09
C ASN A 30 -1.47 -2.58 14.73
N SER A 31 -0.42 -2.33 13.93
CA SER A 31 0.94 -2.12 14.45
C SER A 31 1.15 -0.76 15.12
N CYS A 32 0.39 0.27 14.76
CA CYS A 32 0.55 1.61 15.32
C CYS A 32 -0.77 2.26 15.77
N ASN A 33 -1.86 1.50 15.76
CA ASN A 33 -3.21 1.89 16.14
C ASN A 33 -3.70 3.19 15.48
N LYS A 34 -3.24 3.48 14.25
CA LYS A 34 -3.68 4.64 13.48
C LYS A 34 -4.75 4.26 12.47
N LEU A 35 -5.75 5.14 12.38
CA LEU A 35 -6.76 5.12 11.34
C LEU A 35 -6.32 5.95 10.13
N TRP A 36 -6.63 5.45 8.95
CA TRP A 36 -6.31 6.06 7.68
C TRP A 36 -7.55 6.16 6.82
N ASN A 37 -7.78 7.33 6.25
CA ASN A 37 -8.62 7.41 5.06
C ASN A 37 -7.91 6.67 3.91
N ARG A 38 -8.60 5.68 3.33
CA ARG A 38 -8.05 4.77 2.31
C ARG A 38 -7.49 5.54 1.11
N ASP A 39 -8.26 6.49 0.59
CA ASP A 39 -7.89 7.20 -0.64
C ASP A 39 -6.76 8.20 -0.40
N THR A 40 -6.79 8.89 0.74
CA THR A 40 -5.68 9.77 1.16
C THR A 40 -4.39 8.98 1.33
N ASN A 41 -4.47 7.78 1.91
CA ASN A 41 -3.29 6.92 2.06
C ASN A 41 -2.78 6.39 0.70
N ALA A 42 -3.70 6.01 -0.20
CA ALA A 42 -3.36 5.61 -1.55
C ALA A 42 -2.66 6.73 -2.33
N ALA A 43 -3.17 7.96 -2.26
CA ALA A 43 -2.56 9.13 -2.90
C ALA A 43 -1.13 9.37 -2.38
N ARG A 44 -0.91 9.27 -1.07
CA ARG A 44 0.43 9.39 -0.46
C ARG A 44 1.38 8.28 -0.93
N ASN A 45 0.88 7.05 -1.04
CA ASN A 45 1.68 5.92 -1.54
C ASN A 45 2.08 6.14 -3.00
N ILE A 46 1.16 6.59 -3.87
CA ILE A 46 1.45 6.92 -5.26
C ILE A 46 2.51 8.01 -5.35
N TYR A 47 2.35 9.10 -4.59
CA TYR A 47 3.32 10.19 -4.55
C TYR A 47 4.71 9.71 -4.10
N SER A 48 4.76 8.87 -3.06
CA SER A 48 6.03 8.31 -2.56
C SER A 48 6.73 7.44 -3.60
N ILE A 49 5.97 6.63 -4.35
CA ILE A 49 6.51 5.80 -5.43
C ILE A 49 7.05 6.70 -6.56
N ALA A 50 6.27 7.69 -7.00
CA ALA A 50 6.69 8.61 -8.06
C ALA A 50 7.97 9.38 -7.68
N SER A 51 8.03 9.91 -6.45
CA SER A 51 9.21 10.61 -5.93
C SER A 51 10.44 9.71 -5.90
N PHE A 52 10.27 8.44 -5.48
CA PHE A 52 11.37 7.48 -5.47
C PHE A 52 11.85 7.16 -6.89
N MET A 53 10.91 6.95 -7.83
CA MET A 53 11.25 6.68 -9.23
C MET A 53 11.97 7.85 -9.87
N GLN A 54 11.54 9.09 -9.62
CA GLN A 54 12.20 10.28 -10.12
C GLN A 54 13.65 10.39 -9.63
N LYS A 55 13.91 10.06 -8.35
CA LYS A 55 15.25 10.18 -7.76
C LYS A 55 16.19 9.06 -8.18
N ASN A 56 15.69 7.83 -8.28
CA ASN A 56 16.55 6.64 -8.44
C ASN A 56 16.47 6.03 -9.84
N ASN A 57 15.60 6.56 -10.70
CA ASN A 57 15.30 6.03 -12.04
C ASN A 57 14.91 4.53 -12.04
N LEU A 58 14.34 4.06 -10.92
CA LEU A 58 13.93 2.68 -10.71
C LEU A 58 12.72 2.60 -9.78
N ARG A 59 11.93 1.54 -9.92
CA ARG A 59 10.75 1.29 -9.08
C ARG A 59 11.19 0.70 -7.73
N PRO A 60 10.62 1.12 -6.58
CA PRO A 60 11.00 0.54 -5.29
C PRO A 60 10.85 -0.98 -5.32
N SER A 61 11.78 -1.71 -4.68
CA SER A 61 11.89 -3.18 -4.75
C SER A 61 10.58 -3.91 -4.50
N ARG A 62 9.79 -3.45 -3.52
CA ARG A 62 8.47 -4.03 -3.18
C ARG A 62 7.40 -3.87 -4.27
N PHE A 63 7.65 -3.04 -5.27
CA PHE A 63 6.77 -2.83 -6.41
C PHE A 63 7.41 -3.24 -7.74
N GLN A 64 8.63 -3.78 -7.75
CA GLN A 64 9.24 -4.31 -8.96
C GLN A 64 8.47 -5.55 -9.43
N ARG A 65 8.40 -5.77 -10.75
CA ARG A 65 7.91 -7.04 -11.26
C ARG A 65 8.88 -8.15 -10.86
N PRO A 66 8.39 -9.34 -10.48
CA PRO A 66 9.25 -10.52 -10.38
C PRO A 66 10.01 -10.72 -11.70
N ALA A 67 11.27 -11.14 -11.63
CA ALA A 67 12.10 -11.37 -12.82
C ALA A 67 11.57 -12.52 -13.70
N THR A 68 10.81 -13.44 -13.11
CA THR A 68 10.15 -14.55 -13.79
C THR A 68 8.67 -14.23 -13.99
N ASP A 69 8.32 -13.82 -15.20
CA ASP A 69 6.95 -13.96 -15.71
C ASP A 69 6.77 -15.43 -16.11
N PRO A 70 5.80 -16.20 -15.58
CA PRO A 70 5.51 -17.56 -16.02
C PRO A 70 5.04 -17.67 -17.49
N GLN A 71 4.95 -16.57 -18.23
CA GLN A 71 4.47 -16.53 -19.61
C GLN A 71 5.57 -16.52 -20.69
N SER A 72 6.86 -16.54 -20.33
CA SER A 72 7.94 -16.61 -21.33
C SER A 72 8.33 -18.03 -21.75
N SER A 73 7.45 -19.02 -21.53
CA SER A 73 7.66 -20.41 -21.95
C SER A 73 6.49 -20.95 -22.77
N ILE A 74 6.05 -20.20 -23.78
CA ILE A 74 5.33 -20.77 -24.93
C ILE A 74 6.06 -20.29 -26.18
N SER A 75 6.84 -21.22 -26.74
CA SER A 75 7.36 -21.36 -28.12
C SER A 75 7.70 -20.10 -28.91
#